data_AF-A0A7W0W9L0-F1
#
_entry.id   AF-A0A7W0W9L0-F1
#
_cell.length_a   1.000
_cell.length_b   1.000
_cell.length_c   1.000
_cell.angle_alpha   90.00
_cell.angle_beta   90.00
_cell.angle_gamma   90.00
#
_symmetry.space_group_name_H-M   'P 1'
#
loop_
_entity.id
_entity.type
_entity.pdbx_description
1 polymer ?
#
loop_
_entity_poly.entity_id
_entity_poly.type
_entity_poly.pdbx_seq_one_letter_code
_entity_poly.pdbx_strand_id
1 'polypeptide(L)'
;MSEKPVLANIRHNPAGRIEVTSRSIATTAAQAVIRCYGVVGMAPRNLRDSVAHVLRPEDQYKGLDVQINPDRVTIDLYVVIEYGTRIATVARNIMETVQYAVEHALGKSQTTVNVHVQALRMDPRTKDEPQASRWRRLGTMGGLRGQRTDEPED
;
A
#
# COMPACT_ATOMS: atom_id res chain seq x y z
N MET A 1 -2.94 -1.25 29.04
CA MET A 1 -2.77 -2.70 28.79
C MET A 1 -1.43 -2.91 28.10
N SER A 2 -0.50 -3.59 28.77
CA SER A 2 0.81 -3.93 28.19
C SER A 2 0.70 -5.33 27.59
N GLU A 3 0.54 -5.43 26.27
CA GLU A 3 0.60 -6.71 25.58
C GLU A 3 2.01 -7.28 25.73
N LYS A 4 2.10 -8.45 26.36
CA LYS A 4 3.36 -9.18 26.53
C LYS A 4 3.90 -9.52 25.13
N PRO A 5 5.18 -9.24 24.84
CA PRO A 5 5.75 -9.58 23.55
C PRO A 5 5.73 -11.10 23.36
N VAL A 6 5.10 -11.56 22.29
CA VAL A 6 5.10 -12.97 21.90
C VAL A 6 6.48 -13.31 21.31
N LEU A 7 7.04 -14.47 21.68
CA LEU A 7 8.40 -14.87 21.34
C LEU A 7 8.40 -15.92 20.23
N ALA A 8 9.18 -15.67 19.16
CA ALA A 8 9.12 -16.38 17.89
C ALA A 8 10.10 -17.52 17.69
N ASN A 9 11.07 -17.69 18.59
CA ASN A 9 12.01 -18.78 18.49
C ASN A 9 12.77 -18.89 19.82
N ILE A 10 12.97 -20.11 20.31
CA ILE A 10 13.86 -20.40 21.44
C ILE A 10 14.90 -21.39 20.92
N ARG A 11 16.02 -20.86 20.40
CA ARG A 11 17.16 -21.72 20.03
C ARG A 11 18.05 -21.88 21.27
N HIS A 12 18.17 -23.10 21.76
CA HIS A 12 19.18 -23.48 22.75
C HIS A 12 20.47 -23.85 22.02
N ASN A 13 21.48 -23.00 22.12
CA ASN A 13 22.86 -23.32 21.76
C ASN A 13 23.64 -23.49 23.08
N PRO A 14 24.66 -24.36 23.18
CA PRO A 14 25.63 -24.33 24.29
C PRO A 14 26.18 -22.94 24.66
N ALA A 15 26.09 -21.95 23.75
CA ALA A 15 26.49 -20.56 23.98
C ALA A 15 25.37 -19.62 24.50
N GLY A 16 24.13 -20.07 24.65
CA GLY A 16 23.03 -19.26 25.20
C GLY A 16 21.67 -19.45 24.53
N ARG A 17 20.68 -18.66 24.99
CA ARG A 17 19.29 -18.65 24.53
C ARG A 17 19.03 -17.40 23.69
N ILE A 18 18.54 -17.58 22.46
CA ILE A 18 18.11 -16.47 21.58
C ILE A 18 16.59 -16.41 21.61
N GLU A 19 16.05 -15.25 21.98
CA GLU A 19 14.62 -14.94 21.92
C GLU A 19 14.38 -13.84 20.90
N VAL A 20 13.44 -14.07 19.97
CA VAL A 20 13.05 -13.05 18.99
C VAL A 20 11.64 -12.57 19.30
N THR A 21 11.44 -11.27 19.41
CA THR A 21 10.10 -10.69 19.68
C THR A 21 9.32 -10.46 18.39
N SER A 22 7.98 -10.48 18.46
CA SER A 22 7.11 -10.08 17.34
C SER A 22 7.49 -8.73 16.74
N ARG A 23 7.91 -7.78 17.58
CA ARG A 23 8.30 -6.43 17.16
C ARG A 23 9.54 -6.44 16.26
N SER A 24 10.51 -7.30 16.55
CA SER A 24 11.70 -7.46 15.72
C SER A 24 11.32 -8.02 14.34
N ILE A 25 10.43 -9.01 14.28
CA ILE A 25 9.91 -9.56 13.02
C ILE A 25 9.14 -8.51 12.23
N ALA A 26 8.25 -7.77 12.91
CA ALA A 26 7.49 -6.68 12.31
C ALA A 26 8.41 -5.62 11.69
N THR A 27 9.49 -5.28 12.39
CA THR A 27 10.48 -4.29 11.89
C THR A 27 11.20 -4.81 10.64
N THR A 28 11.64 -6.06 10.66
CA THR A 28 12.29 -6.70 9.50
C THR A 28 11.36 -6.75 8.29
N ALA A 29 10.11 -7.16 8.50
CA ALA A 29 9.10 -7.23 7.46
C ALA A 29 8.75 -5.83 6.91
N ALA A 30 8.57 -4.83 7.76
CA ALA A 30 8.34 -3.45 7.35
C ALA A 30 9.48 -2.91 6.47
N GLN A 31 10.73 -3.18 6.85
CA GLN A 31 11.91 -2.77 6.09
C GLN A 31 11.98 -3.48 4.73
N ALA A 32 11.58 -4.75 4.66
CA ALA A 32 11.49 -5.48 3.40
C ALA A 32 10.41 -4.89 2.47
N VAL A 33 9.22 -4.60 2.99
CA VAL A 33 8.09 -4.03 2.23
C VAL A 33 8.42 -2.69 1.61
N ILE A 34 9.09 -1.79 2.35
CA ILE A 34 9.45 -0.44 1.86
C ILE A 34 10.42 -0.52 0.66
N ARG A 35 11.16 -1.61 0.51
CA ARG A 35 12.09 -1.82 -0.61
C ARG A 35 11.41 -2.40 -1.85
N CYS A 36 10.17 -2.88 -1.74
CA CYS A 36 9.43 -3.44 -2.86
C CYS A 36 8.90 -2.35 -3.79
N TYR A 37 9.07 -2.55 -5.09
CA TYR A 37 8.60 -1.62 -6.11
C TYR A 37 7.08 -1.54 -6.15
N GLY A 38 6.53 -0.32 -6.27
CA GLY A 38 5.09 -0.07 -6.33
C GLY A 38 4.41 0.04 -4.97
N VAL A 39 5.14 -0.05 -3.85
CA VAL A 39 4.62 0.22 -2.51
C VAL A 39 4.81 1.69 -2.18
N VAL A 40 3.71 2.40 -1.91
CA VAL A 40 3.75 3.80 -1.48
C VAL A 40 3.80 3.91 0.04
N GLY A 41 3.22 2.93 0.73
CA GLY A 41 3.19 2.87 2.18
C GLY A 41 2.37 1.69 2.70
N MET A 42 2.26 1.62 4.02
CA MET A 42 1.41 0.67 4.74
C MET A 42 0.29 1.43 5.47
N ALA A 43 -0.84 0.77 5.70
CA ALA A 43 -2.00 1.38 6.34
C ALA A 43 -2.64 0.42 7.36
N PRO A 44 -3.24 0.90 8.45
CA PRO A 44 -3.86 0.03 9.46
C PRO A 44 -4.98 -0.84 8.87
N ARG A 45 -5.17 -2.02 9.47
CA ARG A 45 -6.25 -2.97 9.16
C ARG A 45 -7.63 -2.32 9.23
N ASN A 46 -7.87 -1.50 10.25
CA ASN A 46 -9.14 -0.83 10.48
C ASN A 46 -9.08 0.61 9.96
N LEU A 47 -9.58 0.82 8.74
CA LEU A 47 -9.79 2.18 8.19
C LEU A 47 -10.95 2.92 8.88
N ARG A 48 -11.81 2.23 9.66
CA ARG A 48 -12.96 2.83 10.36
C ARG A 48 -12.58 3.69 11.56
N ASP A 49 -11.49 3.39 12.25
CA ASP A 49 -10.95 4.28 13.31
C ASP A 49 -10.27 5.54 12.72
N SER A 50 -10.18 5.62 11.39
CA SER A 50 -9.31 6.54 10.64
C SER A 50 -9.96 7.86 10.25
N VAL A 51 -11.22 8.14 10.64
CA VAL A 51 -11.80 9.49 10.46
C VAL A 51 -11.11 10.50 11.40
N ALA A 52 -10.52 10.04 12.50
CA ALA A 52 -9.87 10.90 13.50
C ALA A 52 -8.33 10.95 13.40
N HIS A 53 -7.68 10.13 12.57
CA HIS A 53 -6.22 10.07 12.48
C HIS A 53 -5.77 10.29 11.05
N VAL A 54 -5.55 11.56 10.72
CA VAL A 54 -4.66 12.00 9.65
C VAL A 54 -3.39 11.15 9.75
N LEU A 55 -3.06 10.45 8.66
CA LEU A 55 -1.87 9.61 8.48
C LEU A 55 -0.62 10.32 9.03
N ARG A 56 -0.25 10.02 10.28
CA ARG A 56 0.96 10.54 10.89
C ARG A 56 2.15 9.75 10.35
N PRO A 57 3.29 10.40 10.05
CA PRO A 57 4.54 9.71 9.69
C PRO A 57 5.01 8.69 10.74
N GLU A 58 4.51 8.82 11.97
CA GLU A 58 4.73 7.94 13.12
C GLU A 58 4.07 6.54 12.94
N ASP A 59 3.11 6.43 12.02
CA ASP A 59 2.26 5.26 11.82
C ASP A 59 2.80 4.28 10.78
N GLN A 60 4.09 4.37 10.44
CA GLN A 60 4.77 3.47 9.49
C GLN A 60 4.73 1.98 9.89
N TYR A 61 4.39 1.68 11.14
CA TYR A 61 4.17 0.30 11.63
C TYR A 61 2.68 -0.08 11.70
N LYS A 62 1.74 0.85 11.48
CA LYS A 62 0.31 0.58 11.48
C LYS A 62 -0.07 -0.02 10.12
N GLY A 63 -0.24 -1.35 10.11
CA GLY A 63 -0.54 -2.10 8.89
C GLY A 63 0.19 -3.43 8.77
N LEU A 64 0.77 -3.92 9.87
CA LEU A 64 1.45 -5.19 9.92
C LEU A 64 1.07 -5.90 11.21
N ASP A 65 0.46 -7.08 11.11
CA ASP A 65 0.17 -7.97 12.23
C ASP A 65 1.08 -9.19 12.16
N VAL A 66 1.69 -9.58 13.28
CA VAL A 66 2.57 -10.75 13.35
C VAL A 66 2.01 -11.73 14.36
N GLN A 67 1.61 -12.89 13.86
CA GLN A 67 1.17 -14.00 14.67
C GLN A 67 2.25 -15.06 14.70
N ILE A 68 2.70 -15.35 15.90
CA ILE A 68 3.73 -16.35 16.14
C ILE A 68 3.06 -17.59 16.72
N ASN A 69 3.23 -18.71 16.03
CA ASN A 69 2.95 -20.04 16.53
C ASN A 69 4.28 -20.80 16.71
N PRO A 70 4.29 -21.91 17.47
CA PRO A 70 5.51 -22.65 17.80
C PRO A 70 6.39 -23.01 16.59
N ASP A 71 5.76 -23.39 15.47
CA ASP A 71 6.46 -23.85 14.25
C ASP A 71 6.22 -22.97 13.02
N ARG A 72 5.37 -21.94 13.14
CA ARG A 72 4.94 -21.10 12.01
C ARG A 72 4.79 -19.65 12.40
N VAL A 73 5.30 -18.76 11.55
CA VAL A 73 5.09 -17.32 11.65
C VAL A 73 4.11 -16.90 10.57
N THR A 74 3.04 -16.21 10.94
CA THR A 74 2.07 -15.63 10.00
C THR A 74 2.18 -14.11 10.07
N ILE A 75 2.27 -13.47 8.91
CA ILE A 75 2.44 -12.03 8.77
C ILE A 75 1.33 -11.52 7.88
N ASP A 76 0.45 -10.66 8.41
CA ASP A 76 -0.59 -10.00 7.64
C ASP A 76 -0.18 -8.54 7.36
N LEU A 77 -0.01 -8.22 6.08
CA LEU A 77 0.43 -6.93 5.58
C LEU A 77 -0.74 -6.17 4.96
N TYR A 78 -0.86 -4.90 5.29
CA TYR A 78 -1.86 -3.98 4.75
C TYR A 78 -1.15 -2.84 4.02
N VAL A 79 -1.18 -2.88 2.69
CA VAL A 79 -0.36 -2.03 1.82
C VAL A 79 -1.19 -1.10 0.95
N VAL A 80 -0.59 0.05 0.62
CA VAL A 80 -1.10 1.00 -0.38
C VAL A 80 -0.17 0.97 -1.58
N ILE A 81 -0.74 0.66 -2.74
CA ILE A 81 0.02 0.42 -3.98
C ILE A 81 -0.13 1.61 -4.93
N GLU A 82 0.91 1.89 -5.71
CA GLU A 82 0.88 2.90 -6.76
C GLU A 82 0.01 2.46 -7.96
N TYR A 83 -0.88 3.34 -8.41
CA TYR A 83 -1.69 3.12 -9.60
C TYR A 83 -0.83 2.96 -10.85
N GLY A 84 -1.26 2.11 -11.79
CA GLY A 84 -0.52 1.84 -13.03
C GLY A 84 0.44 0.65 -12.95
N THR A 85 0.56 0.00 -11.78
CA THR A 85 1.31 -1.25 -11.61
C THR A 85 0.39 -2.47 -11.57
N ARG A 86 0.89 -3.65 -11.98
CA ARG A 86 0.14 -4.90 -11.85
C ARG A 86 0.13 -5.34 -10.39
N ILE A 87 -1.01 -5.16 -9.71
CA ILE A 87 -1.20 -5.49 -8.29
C ILE A 87 -0.73 -6.91 -7.95
N ALA A 88 -1.07 -7.90 -8.79
CA ALA A 88 -0.67 -9.29 -8.58
C ALA A 88 0.85 -9.51 -8.64
N THR A 89 1.58 -8.69 -9.41
CA THR A 89 3.05 -8.74 -9.48
C THR A 89 3.66 -8.10 -8.24
N VAL A 90 3.15 -6.93 -7.84
CA VAL A 90 3.62 -6.21 -6.64
C VAL A 90 3.36 -7.04 -5.38
N ALA A 91 2.15 -7.57 -5.20
CA ALA A 91 1.79 -8.40 -4.05
C ALA A 91 2.68 -9.64 -3.93
N ARG A 92 2.98 -10.30 -5.06
CA ARG A 92 3.87 -11.47 -5.07
C ARG A 92 5.30 -11.11 -4.69
N ASN A 93 5.81 -10.01 -5.24
CA ASN A 93 7.14 -9.51 -4.88
C ASN A 93 7.23 -9.20 -3.38
N ILE A 94 6.19 -8.58 -2.80
CA ILE A 94 6.11 -8.33 -1.36
C ILE A 94 6.16 -9.65 -0.58
N MET A 95 5.32 -10.63 -0.94
CA MET A 95 5.28 -11.93 -0.27
C MET A 95 6.65 -12.61 -0.28
N GLU A 96 7.29 -12.72 -1.45
CA GLU A 96 8.59 -13.37 -1.62
C GLU A 96 9.69 -12.65 -0.84
N THR A 97 9.75 -11.32 -0.94
CA THR A 97 10.79 -10.50 -0.29
C THR A 97 10.68 -10.55 1.24
N VAL A 98 9.46 -10.43 1.77
CA VAL A 98 9.22 -10.47 3.22
C VAL A 98 9.46 -11.87 3.77
N GLN A 99 8.96 -12.90 3.09
CA GLN A 99 9.19 -14.28 3.48
C GLN A 99 10.70 -14.56 3.56
N TYR A 100 11.45 -14.22 2.52
CA TYR A 100 12.90 -14.42 2.49
C TYR A 100 13.60 -13.65 3.63
N ALA A 101 13.28 -12.37 3.83
CA ALA A 101 13.92 -11.55 4.86
C ALA A 101 13.69 -12.09 6.27
N VAL A 102 12.47 -12.55 6.56
CA VAL A 102 12.10 -13.08 7.88
C VAL A 102 12.69 -14.48 8.09
N GLU A 103 12.61 -15.36 7.11
CA GLU A 103 13.19 -16.71 7.19
C GLU A 103 14.72 -16.67 7.35
N HIS A 104 15.38 -15.72 6.68
CA HIS A 104 16.81 -15.48 6.80
C HIS A 104 17.18 -14.96 8.21
N ALA A 105 16.37 -14.07 8.77
CA ALA A 105 16.58 -13.54 10.12
C ALA A 105 16.31 -14.58 11.24
N LEU A 106 15.34 -15.48 11.04
CA LEU A 106 14.92 -16.46 12.05
C LEU A 106 15.62 -17.84 11.92
N GLY A 107 16.18 -18.15 10.75
CA GLY A 107 16.98 -19.35 10.51
C GLY A 107 16.19 -20.64 10.33
N LYS A 108 15.23 -20.65 9.39
CA LYS A 108 14.29 -21.75 9.01
C LYS A 108 13.00 -21.86 9.84
N SER A 109 12.21 -20.81 9.93
CA SER A 109 10.79 -20.89 10.30
C SER A 109 9.93 -21.03 9.05
N GLN A 110 8.84 -21.81 9.07
CA GLN A 110 7.84 -21.69 8.00
C GLN A 110 7.12 -20.35 8.16
N THR A 111 7.34 -19.43 7.22
CA THR A 111 6.72 -18.10 7.26
C THR A 111 5.61 -18.01 6.22
N THR A 112 4.40 -17.64 6.64
CA THR A 112 3.27 -17.36 5.75
C THR A 112 3.05 -15.86 5.72
N VAL A 113 3.02 -15.28 4.52
CA VAL A 113 2.83 -13.84 4.34
C VAL A 113 1.55 -13.60 3.55
N ASN A 114 0.61 -12.88 4.15
CA ASN A 114 -0.64 -12.47 3.52
C ASN A 114 -0.57 -10.97 3.19
N VAL A 115 -0.96 -10.59 1.98
CA VAL A 115 -0.94 -9.19 1.53
C VAL A 115 -2.36 -8.73 1.22
N HIS A 116 -2.80 -7.73 1.96
CA HIS A 116 -4.06 -7.03 1.81
C HIS A 116 -3.81 -5.66 1.18
N VAL A 117 -4.38 -5.43 0.01
CA VAL A 117 -4.29 -4.15 -0.68
C VAL A 117 -5.45 -3.27 -0.22
N GLN A 118 -5.14 -2.25 0.57
CA GLN A 118 -6.16 -1.39 1.17
C GLN A 118 -6.59 -0.25 0.24
N ALA A 119 -5.65 0.29 -0.54
CA ALA A 119 -5.90 1.41 -1.44
C ALA A 119 -4.90 1.44 -2.60
N LEU A 120 -5.30 2.16 -3.66
CA LEU A 120 -4.42 2.55 -4.77
C LEU A 120 -4.21 4.06 -4.73
N ARG A 121 -2.96 4.52 -4.81
CA ARG A 121 -2.65 5.94 -4.92
C ARG A 121 -2.51 6.34 -6.39
N MET A 122 -3.35 7.28 -6.81
CA MET A 122 -3.23 7.94 -8.11
C MET A 122 -2.37 9.20 -7.95
N ASP A 123 -1.39 9.41 -8.84
CA ASP A 123 -0.68 10.68 -8.90
C ASP A 123 -1.63 11.74 -9.48
N PRO A 124 -1.90 12.86 -8.78
CA PRO A 124 -2.81 13.90 -9.24
C PRO A 124 -2.37 14.60 -10.54
N ARG A 125 -1.21 14.27 -11.11
CA ARG A 125 -0.76 14.75 -12.43
C ARG A 125 -1.49 14.12 -13.62
N THR A 126 -2.28 13.06 -13.45
CA THR A 126 -3.27 12.63 -14.45
C THR A 126 -4.55 13.45 -14.34
N LYS A 127 -4.42 14.78 -14.33
CA LYS A 127 -5.55 15.65 -14.67
C LYS A 127 -5.76 15.49 -16.17
N ASP A 128 -6.77 14.72 -16.55
CA ASP A 128 -7.48 14.97 -17.79
C ASP A 128 -7.85 16.45 -17.78
N GLU A 129 -7.11 17.25 -18.53
CA GLU A 129 -7.53 18.61 -18.85
C GLU A 129 -8.88 18.45 -19.55
N PRO A 130 -9.99 18.98 -19.00
CA PRO A 130 -11.25 18.91 -19.70
C PRO A 130 -11.05 19.65 -21.03
N GLN A 131 -11.17 18.90 -22.15
CA GLN A 131 -11.09 19.41 -23.52
C GLN A 131 -12.03 20.63 -23.74
N ALA A 132 -13.00 20.80 -22.84
CA ALA A 132 -13.89 21.92 -22.66
C ALA A 132 -13.22 23.30 -22.40
N SER A 133 -11.93 23.35 -22.07
CA SER A 133 -11.24 24.62 -21.77
C SER A 133 -10.44 25.18 -22.95
N ARG A 134 -10.32 24.42 -24.05
CA ARG A 134 -9.49 24.82 -25.21
C ARG A 134 -10.19 25.75 -26.20
N TRP A 135 -11.52 25.81 -26.20
CA TRP A 135 -12.29 26.71 -27.07
C TRP A 135 -12.40 28.15 -26.54
N ARG A 136 -12.13 28.39 -25.25
CA ARG A 136 -12.13 29.76 -24.68
C ARG A 136 -10.86 30.57 -24.98
N ARG A 137 -9.81 29.95 -25.53
CA ARG A 137 -8.59 30.65 -25.98
C ARG A 137 -8.44 30.75 -27.51
N LEU A 138 -9.36 30.17 -28.27
CA LEU A 138 -9.48 30.40 -29.72
C LEU A 138 -10.63 31.38 -29.95
N GLY A 139 -10.39 32.62 -29.55
CA GLY A 139 -11.22 33.73 -29.97
C GLY A 139 -11.07 33.96 -31.47
N THR A 140 -12.23 34.03 -32.14
CA THR A 140 -12.46 34.90 -33.30
C THR A 140 -11.80 34.51 -34.63
N MET A 141 -12.32 33.47 -35.28
CA MET A 141 -12.34 33.43 -36.76
C MET A 141 -13.49 32.55 -37.25
N GLY A 142 -14.49 33.18 -37.89
CA GLY A 142 -15.62 32.49 -38.49
C GLY A 142 -16.91 33.30 -38.37
N GLY A 143 -16.97 34.41 -39.09
CA GLY A 143 -18.10 35.33 -39.10
C GLY A 143 -19.43 34.69 -39.51
N LEU A 144 -20.48 35.28 -38.94
CA LEU A 144 -21.82 35.48 -39.46
C LEU A 144 -22.03 35.08 -40.94
N ARG A 145 -23.10 34.32 -41.21
CA ARG A 145 -24.28 34.76 -41.99
C ARG A 145 -25.08 33.55 -42.48
N GLY A 146 -26.12 33.18 -41.75
CA GLY A 146 -27.25 32.42 -42.27
C GLY A 146 -28.48 33.32 -42.31
N GLN A 147 -28.71 34.00 -43.42
CA GLN A 147 -30.02 34.61 -43.68
C GLN A 147 -30.95 33.50 -44.15
N ARG A 148 -32.04 33.25 -43.44
CA ARG A 148 -33.27 32.76 -44.05
C ARG A 148 -34.32 33.82 -43.81
N THR A 149 -34.71 34.42 -44.91
CA THR A 149 -35.88 35.28 -45.11
C THR A 149 -37.12 34.65 -44.50
N ASP A 150 -37.83 35.46 -43.73
CA ASP A 150 -39.24 35.24 -43.41
C ASP A 150 -40.05 35.32 -44.71
N GLU A 151 -40.76 34.25 -45.04
CA GLU A 151 -41.86 34.25 -46.01
C GLU A 151 -43.04 35.06 -45.43
N PRO A 152 -43.68 35.95 -46.19
CA PRO A 152 -45.01 36.43 -45.85
C PRO A 152 -46.07 35.57 -46.56
N GLU A 153 -47.02 35.08 -45.77
CA GLU A 153 -48.32 34.58 -46.22
C GLU A 153 -49.15 35.75 -46.79
N ASP A 154 -49.51 35.66 -48.08
CA ASP A 154 -50.83 35.97 -48.67
C ASP A 154 -50.75 36.04 -50.22
#